data_AF-A0A8C7XL91-F1
#
_entry.id   AF-A0A8C7XL91-F1
#
_cell.length_a   1.000
_cell.length_b   1.000
_cell.length_c   1.000
_cell.angle_alpha   90.00
_cell.angle_beta   90.00
_cell.angle_gamma   90.00
#
_symmetry.space_group_name_H-M   'P 1'
#
loop_
_entity.id
_entity.type
_entity.pdbx_description
1 polymer ?
#
loop_
_entity_poly.entity_id
_entity_poly.type
_entity_poly.pdbx_seq_one_letter_code
_entity_poly.pdbx_strand_id
1 'polypeptide(L)'
;GSIRDEETCERLRGLIQRQVQICKRSVEVMDAVRRGAQLAIDECQFQFRNRRWNCSTLETLRQALLSLWVLGTREAAFVYAISAASVAFAVTRACSSGESCWFLGCPNLWRVMASLK
;
A
#
# COMPACT_ATOMS: atom_id res chain seq x y z
N GLY A 1 13.89 0.78 -5.24
CA GLY A 1 13.54 1.21 -6.61
C GLY A 1 12.35 2.13 -6.54
N SER A 2 12.40 3.27 -7.23
CA SER A 2 11.26 4.19 -7.36
C SER A 2 10.31 3.68 -8.45
N ILE A 3 8.99 3.78 -8.26
CA ILE A 3 8.00 3.39 -9.27
C ILE A 3 7.68 4.67 -10.03
N ARG A 4 8.42 4.91 -11.12
CA ARG A 4 8.29 6.12 -11.94
C ARG A 4 7.81 5.86 -13.36
N ASP A 5 7.82 4.60 -13.78
CA ASP A 5 7.52 4.19 -15.15
C ASP A 5 6.47 3.08 -15.19
N GLU A 6 5.63 3.08 -16.22
CA GLU A 6 4.60 2.06 -16.44
C GLU A 6 5.19 0.64 -16.57
N GLU A 7 6.41 0.51 -17.11
CA GLU A 7 7.12 -0.77 -17.21
C GLU A 7 7.39 -1.37 -15.82
N THR A 8 7.60 -0.52 -14.82
CA THR A 8 7.81 -0.96 -13.43
C THR A 8 6.55 -1.62 -12.90
N CYS A 9 5.36 -1.12 -13.25
CA CYS A 9 4.08 -1.69 -12.83
C CYS A 9 3.84 -3.11 -13.37
N GLU A 10 4.32 -3.42 -14.58
CA GLU A 10 4.20 -4.76 -15.16
C GLU A 10 5.18 -5.78 -14.54
N ARG A 11 6.33 -5.29 -14.05
CA ARG A 11 7.36 -6.12 -13.42
C ARG A 11 7.08 -6.41 -11.95
N LEU A 12 6.08 -5.77 -11.35
CA LEU A 12 5.66 -6.03 -9.97
C LEU A 12 4.99 -7.42 -9.87
N ARG A 13 5.69 -8.36 -9.23
CA ARG A 13 5.14 -9.69 -8.93
C ARG A 13 4.00 -9.58 -7.91
N GLY A 14 2.90 -10.30 -8.17
CA GLY A 14 1.76 -10.40 -7.25
C GLY A 14 0.58 -9.46 -7.53
N LEU A 15 0.68 -8.58 -8.55
CA LEU A 15 -0.45 -7.76 -8.99
C LEU A 15 -1.32 -8.52 -10.01
N ILE A 16 -2.64 -8.40 -9.87
CA ILE A 16 -3.58 -8.83 -10.92
C ILE A 16 -3.65 -7.80 -12.05
N GLN A 17 -4.07 -8.22 -13.25
CA GLN A 17 -4.18 -7.34 -14.44
C GLN A 17 -4.89 -6.01 -14.16
N ARG A 18 -5.99 -6.05 -13.39
CA ARG A 18 -6.72 -4.83 -13.00
C ARG A 18 -5.88 -3.89 -12.11
N GLN A 19 -5.07 -4.43 -11.20
CA GLN A 19 -4.18 -3.63 -10.36
C GLN A 19 -3.02 -3.05 -11.16
N VAL A 20 -2.50 -3.77 -12.16
CA VAL A 20 -1.48 -3.25 -13.08
C VAL A 20 -2.03 -2.06 -13.86
N GLN A 21 -3.26 -2.14 -14.36
CA GLN A 21 -3.91 -1.01 -15.04
C GLN A 21 -4.07 0.22 -14.13
N ILE A 22 -4.42 0.02 -12.85
CA ILE A 22 -4.49 1.11 -11.86
C ILE A 22 -3.11 1.72 -11.64
N CYS A 23 -2.08 0.88 -11.46
CA CYS A 23 -0.69 1.32 -11.28
C CYS A 23 -0.23 2.18 -12.46
N LYS A 24 -0.47 1.75 -13.70
CA LYS A 24 -0.14 2.51 -14.91
C LYS A 24 -0.86 3.86 -15.00
N ARG A 25 -2.12 3.94 -14.57
CA ARG A 25 -2.88 5.20 -14.56
C ARG A 25 -2.46 6.17 -13.46
N SER A 26 -1.72 5.70 -12.45
CA SER A 26 -1.42 6.47 -11.24
C SER A 26 0.05 6.40 -10.82
N VAL A 27 0.95 6.23 -11.79
CA VAL A 27 2.40 6.02 -11.57
C VAL A 27 3.02 7.13 -10.70
N GLU A 28 2.57 8.38 -10.87
CA GLU A 28 3.03 9.53 -10.10
C GLU A 28 2.85 9.38 -8.57
N VAL A 29 1.79 8.67 -8.16
CA VAL A 29 1.45 8.44 -6.75
C VAL A 29 1.95 7.07 -6.25
N MET A 30 2.29 6.15 -7.15
CA MET A 30 2.73 4.79 -6.79
C MET A 30 4.00 4.76 -5.95
N ASP A 31 4.87 5.77 -6.07
CA ASP A 31 6.04 5.91 -5.21
C ASP A 31 5.66 6.14 -3.74
N ALA A 32 4.65 6.98 -3.51
CA ALA A 32 4.08 7.22 -2.18
C ALA A 32 3.32 6.00 -1.64
N VAL A 33 2.61 5.27 -2.51
CA VAL A 33 1.94 4.00 -2.15
C VAL A 33 2.97 2.97 -1.69
N ARG A 34 4.10 2.82 -2.40
CA ARG A 34 5.19 1.91 -1.99
C ARG A 34 5.74 2.28 -0.62
N ARG A 35 5.99 3.57 -0.37
CA ARG A 35 6.44 4.06 0.95
C ARG A 35 5.42 3.75 2.04
N GLY A 36 4.13 3.99 1.77
CA GLY A 36 3.04 3.69 2.70
C GLY A 36 2.94 2.20 3.04
N ALA A 37 3.14 1.33 2.06
CA ALA A 37 3.19 -0.11 2.29
C ALA A 37 4.37 -0.52 3.19
N GLN A 38 5.56 0.07 3.00
CA GLN A 38 6.70 -0.19 3.88
C GLN A 38 6.43 0.29 5.31
N LEU A 39 5.90 1.51 5.46
CA LEU A 39 5.51 2.06 6.76
C LEU A 39 4.49 1.18 7.48
N ALA A 40 3.57 0.54 6.76
CA ALA A 40 2.63 -0.41 7.34
C ALA A 40 3.32 -1.64 7.95
N ILE A 41 4.35 -2.17 7.28
CA ILE A 41 5.12 -3.32 7.77
C ILE A 41 5.90 -2.92 9.02
N ASP A 42 6.61 -1.79 8.95
CA ASP A 42 7.43 -1.28 10.05
C ASP A 42 6.57 -1.02 11.30
N GLU A 43 5.41 -0.38 11.13
CA GLU A 43 4.47 -0.11 12.21
C GLU A 43 3.84 -1.41 12.75
N CYS A 44 3.50 -2.36 11.88
CA CYS A 44 2.98 -3.65 12.31
C CYS A 44 4.00 -4.42 13.15
N GLN A 45 5.27 -4.46 12.73
CA GLN A 45 6.34 -5.07 13.50
C GLN A 45 6.56 -4.34 14.82
N PHE A 46 6.50 -3.00 14.82
CA PHE A 46 6.63 -2.20 16.04
C PHE A 46 5.53 -2.49 17.05
N GLN A 47 4.27 -2.57 16.63
CA GLN A 47 3.12 -2.85 17.48
C GLN A 47 3.13 -4.28 18.04
N PHE A 48 3.60 -5.25 17.24
CA PHE A 48 3.59 -6.66 17.59
C PHE A 48 4.95 -7.22 18.06
N ARG A 49 5.96 -6.36 18.30
CA ARG A 49 7.33 -6.77 18.68
C ARG A 49 7.43 -7.71 19.89
N ASN A 50 6.50 -7.59 20.83
CA ASN A 50 6.47 -8.38 22.08
C ASN A 50 5.36 -9.46 22.05
N ARG A 51 4.87 -9.83 20.87
CA ARG A 51 3.84 -10.86 20.68
C ARG A 51 4.44 -12.08 19.97
N ARG A 52 3.80 -13.25 20.15
CA ARG A 52 4.21 -14.51 19.48
C ARG A 52 4.18 -14.39 17.96
N TRP A 53 3.20 -13.65 17.44
CA TRP A 53 3.15 -13.21 16.05
C TRP A 53 3.72 -11.79 15.99
N ASN A 54 4.83 -11.60 15.28
CA ASN A 54 5.62 -10.36 15.27
C ASN A 54 5.58 -9.64 13.90
N CYS A 55 4.64 -10.00 13.04
CA CYS A 55 4.47 -9.39 11.71
C CYS A 55 5.68 -9.52 10.74
N SER A 56 6.70 -10.33 11.08
CA SER A 56 7.90 -10.54 10.26
C SER A 56 7.65 -11.33 8.97
N THR A 57 6.53 -12.05 8.90
CA THR A 57 6.16 -12.86 7.72
C THR A 57 5.60 -12.03 6.57
N LEU A 58 5.32 -10.73 6.74
CA LEU A 58 4.81 -9.87 5.66
C LEU A 58 5.79 -9.73 4.48
N GLU A 59 7.10 -9.76 4.72
CA GLU A 59 8.13 -9.62 3.69
C GLU A 59 8.12 -10.83 2.72
N THR A 60 7.87 -12.03 3.25
CA THR A 60 7.74 -13.29 2.49
C THR A 60 6.40 -13.43 1.79
N LEU A 61 5.41 -12.59 2.15
CA LEU A 61 4.01 -12.70 1.72
C LEU A 61 3.63 -11.70 0.61
N ARG A 62 4.64 -11.10 -0.05
CA ARG A 62 4.50 -10.32 -1.30
C ARG A 62 3.78 -11.07 -2.42
N GLN A 63 3.71 -12.41 -2.37
CA GLN A 63 3.06 -13.27 -3.38
C GLN A 63 1.68 -13.78 -2.98
N ALA A 64 1.25 -13.60 -1.72
CA ALA A 64 0.07 -14.29 -1.18
C ALA A 64 -0.96 -13.36 -0.52
N LEU A 65 -0.92 -12.06 -0.86
CA LEU A 65 -1.82 -11.03 -0.33
C LEU A 65 -3.32 -11.34 -0.54
N LEU A 66 -3.70 -12.33 -1.36
CA LEU A 66 -5.11 -12.69 -1.56
C LEU A 66 -5.49 -14.17 -1.31
N SER A 67 -4.57 -15.14 -1.24
CA SER A 67 -4.98 -16.56 -1.18
C SER A 67 -4.69 -17.31 0.12
N LEU A 68 -3.79 -16.83 0.99
CA LEU A 68 -3.40 -17.53 2.22
C LEU A 68 -3.89 -16.85 3.50
N TRP A 69 -4.26 -15.57 3.45
CA TRP A 69 -4.81 -14.83 4.60
C TRP A 69 -6.33 -14.99 4.76
N VAL A 70 -6.92 -16.00 4.10
CA VAL A 70 -8.35 -16.38 4.18
C VAL A 70 -8.63 -17.20 5.46
N LEU A 71 -8.05 -16.76 6.57
CA LEU A 71 -8.46 -17.18 7.90
C LEU A 71 -8.75 -15.88 8.63
N GLY A 72 -10.03 -15.61 8.91
CA GLY A 72 -10.56 -14.41 9.57
C GLY A 72 -10.01 -14.21 10.97
N THR A 73 -8.72 -13.94 11.05
CA THR A 73 -7.91 -13.75 12.25
C THR A 73 -7.86 -12.27 12.59
N ARG A 74 -7.65 -11.97 13.87
CA ARG A 74 -7.61 -10.57 14.35
C ARG A 74 -6.38 -9.85 13.79
N GLU A 75 -5.31 -10.59 13.56
CA GLU A 75 -4.04 -10.17 12.99
C GLU A 75 -4.21 -9.75 11.52
N ALA A 76 -4.95 -10.53 10.71
CA ALA A 76 -5.24 -10.15 9.33
C ALA A 76 -6.08 -8.86 9.23
N ALA A 77 -7.09 -8.71 10.10
CA ALA A 77 -7.89 -7.49 10.16
C ALA A 77 -7.04 -6.26 10.53
N PHE A 78 -6.09 -6.41 11.46
CA PHE A 78 -5.16 -5.34 11.80
C PHE A 78 -4.24 -4.98 10.63
N VAL A 79 -3.66 -5.97 9.95
CA VAL A 79 -2.77 -5.75 8.78
C VAL A 79 -3.51 -5.01 7.67
N TYR A 80 -4.75 -5.38 7.38
CA TYR A 80 -5.56 -4.69 6.38
C TYR A 80 -5.84 -3.23 6.78
N ALA A 81 -6.20 -3.01 8.04
CA ALA A 81 -6.44 -1.66 8.56
C ALA A 81 -5.18 -0.78 8.52
N ILE A 82 -4.05 -1.28 9.01
CA ILE A 82 -2.80 -0.51 9.06
C ILE A 82 -2.22 -0.26 7.67
N SER A 83 -2.33 -1.22 6.74
CA SER A 83 -1.88 -1.03 5.36
C SER A 83 -2.69 0.03 4.63
N ALA A 84 -4.03 0.03 4.77
CA ALA A 84 -4.88 1.06 4.21
C ALA A 84 -4.59 2.45 4.81
N ALA A 85 -4.41 2.54 6.13
CA ALA A 85 -4.11 3.78 6.83
C ALA A 85 -2.74 4.36 6.41
N SER A 86 -1.70 3.52 6.35
CA SER A 86 -0.34 3.96 6.01
C SER A 86 -0.23 4.39 4.54
N VAL A 87 -0.92 3.72 3.62
CA VAL A 87 -0.98 4.16 2.21
C VAL A 87 -1.68 5.51 2.10
N ALA A 88 -2.84 5.69 2.74
CA ALA A 88 -3.56 6.96 2.74
C ALA A 88 -2.71 8.09 3.34
N PHE A 89 -2.02 7.82 4.46
CA PHE A 89 -1.13 8.78 5.12
C PHE A 89 0.04 9.17 4.21
N ALA A 90 0.73 8.21 3.61
CA ALA A 90 1.89 8.47 2.75
C ALA A 90 1.50 9.26 1.49
N VAL A 91 0.37 8.93 0.87
CA VAL A 91 -0.17 9.67 -0.28
C VAL A 91 -0.55 11.09 0.13
N THR A 92 -1.30 11.25 1.22
CA THR A 92 -1.69 12.59 1.72
C THR A 92 -0.48 13.46 2.00
N ARG A 93 0.56 12.89 2.61
CA ARG A 93 1.81 13.59 2.90
C ARG A 93 2.54 13.99 1.63
N ALA A 94 2.61 13.11 0.63
CA ALA A 94 3.23 13.41 -0.67
C ALA A 94 2.46 14.50 -1.44
N CYS A 95 1.12 14.50 -1.36
CA CYS A 95 0.30 15.57 -1.92
C CYS A 95 0.55 16.91 -1.21
N SER A 96 0.65 16.90 0.12
CA SER A 96 0.91 18.10 0.91
C SER A 96 2.33 18.66 0.76
N SER A 97 3.33 17.83 0.42
CA SER A 97 4.70 18.28 0.20
C SER A 97 4.95 18.79 -1.21
N GLY A 98 3.97 18.70 -2.12
CA GLY A 98 4.09 19.16 -3.50
C GLY A 98 4.90 18.25 -4.42
N GLU A 99 5.25 17.03 -3.97
CA GLU A 99 6.10 16.11 -4.73
C GLU A 99 5.38 15.43 -5.91
N SER A 100 4.05 15.30 -5.88
CA SER A 100 3.32 14.49 -6.87
C SER A 100 1.83 14.83 -7.06
N CYS A 101 1.40 16.05 -6.76
CA CYS A 101 0.01 16.49 -6.98
C CYS A 101 -0.08 17.45 -8.18
N TRP A 102 0.16 16.94 -9.41
CA TRP A 102 -0.07 17.71 -10.64
C TRP A 102 -1.36 17.33 -11.38
N PHE A 103 -2.16 16.39 -10.86
CA PHE A 103 -3.50 16.15 -11.35
C PHE A 103 -4.53 16.20 -10.21
N LEU A 104 -5.17 17.36 -10.11
CA LEU A 104 -6.29 17.73 -9.24
C LEU A 104 -5.88 18.04 -7.79
N GLY A 105 -5.99 19.32 -7.45
CA GLY A 105 -5.68 19.86 -6.13
C GLY A 105 -6.38 19.17 -4.97
N CYS A 106 -6.09 19.67 -3.77
CA CYS A 106 -6.51 19.13 -2.49
C CYS A 106 -8.02 19.24 -2.14
N PRO A 107 -8.99 18.72 -2.94
CA PRO A 107 -10.23 18.24 -2.31
C PRO A 107 -10.65 16.79 -2.59
N ASN A 108 -9.90 15.95 -3.34
CA ASN A 108 -10.43 14.65 -3.79
C ASN A 108 -9.83 13.37 -3.16
N LEU A 109 -9.13 13.49 -2.03
CA LEU A 109 -8.54 12.34 -1.30
C LEU A 109 -9.58 11.23 -1.00
N TRP A 110 -10.85 11.61 -0.85
CA TRP A 110 -11.98 10.72 -0.59
C TRP A 110 -12.27 9.70 -1.71
N ARG A 111 -11.98 10.00 -2.99
CA ARG A 111 -12.28 9.09 -4.13
C ARG A 111 -11.33 7.89 -4.21
N VAL A 112 -10.05 8.10 -3.90
CA VAL A 112 -9.04 7.03 -3.91
C VAL A 112 -9.23 6.10 -2.71
N MET A 113 -9.50 6.68 -1.52
CA MET A 113 -9.82 5.88 -0.32
C MET A 113 -11.11 5.06 -0.49
N ALA A 114 -12.11 5.57 -1.22
CA ALA A 114 -13.34 4.83 -1.52
C ALA A 114 -13.14 3.62 -2.46
N SER A 115 -12.03 3.57 -3.20
CA SER A 115 -11.76 2.50 -4.18
C SER A 115 -10.93 1.34 -3.62
N LEU A 116 -10.51 1.42 -2.35
CA LEU A 116 -9.83 0.36 -1.62
C LEU A 116 -10.79 -0.61 -0.91
N LYS A 117 -12.10 -0.48 -1.16
CA LYS A 117 -13.16 -1.35 -0.63
C LYS A 117 -13.56 -2.44 -1.62
#